data_AF-A0A960PS58-F1
#
_entry.id   AF-A0A960PS58-F1
#
_cell.length_a   1.000
_cell.length_b   1.000
_cell.length_c   1.000
_cell.angle_alpha   90.00
_cell.angle_beta   90.00
_cell.angle_gamma   90.00
#
_symmetry.space_group_name_H-M   'P 1'
#
loop_
_entity.id
_entity.type
_entity.pdbx_description
1 polymer ?
#
loop_
_entity_poly.entity_id
_entity_poly.type
_entity_poly.pdbx_seq_one_letter_code
_entity_poly.pdbx_strand_id
1 'polypeptide(L)'
;YEIAGGSHADGEGLARTGEVISRDFGVPPLPECSGPLSPLDAGPVHRSSLTNLLRWIDHGIAPPPSRLIDLDEALEVVRDGFGNALGGIRLPPIAVPLGSFAPGNAGPLPCPLAGTFTAFDGPTLEELYPSHGPYLSAVARSANDNARQGYILRSDAVRYVVDAAKSGIGR
;
A
#
# COMPACT_ATOMS: atom_id res chain seq x y z
N TYR A 1 10.48 -1.36 8.07
CA TYR A 1 9.83 -2.53 7.47
C TYR A 1 9.77 -2.33 5.97
N GLU A 2 9.77 -3.39 5.18
CA GLU A 2 9.50 -3.29 3.75
C GLU A 2 8.02 -3.55 3.48
N ILE A 3 7.42 -2.78 2.59
CA ILE A 3 5.99 -2.82 2.27
C ILE A 3 5.85 -3.32 0.84
N ALA A 4 5.16 -4.44 0.65
CA ALA A 4 4.92 -4.96 -0.69
C ALA A 4 4.07 -3.96 -1.49
N GLY A 5 4.46 -3.68 -2.74
CA GLY A 5 3.85 -2.64 -3.57
C GLY A 5 4.16 -1.19 -3.15
N GLY A 6 5.01 -0.99 -2.13
CA GLY A 6 5.49 0.31 -1.72
C GLY A 6 6.33 0.99 -2.82
N SER A 7 6.35 2.31 -2.80
CA SER A 7 7.16 3.14 -3.68
C SER A 7 7.75 4.29 -2.88
N HIS A 8 8.64 5.09 -3.49
CA HIS A 8 9.21 6.24 -2.80
C HIS A 8 8.15 7.31 -2.53
N ALA A 9 7.23 7.53 -3.48
CA ALA A 9 6.05 8.35 -3.29
C ALA A 9 4.79 7.62 -3.81
N ASP A 10 3.83 7.36 -2.93
CA ASP A 10 2.48 7.02 -3.36
C ASP A 10 1.72 8.26 -3.86
N GLY A 11 0.57 8.05 -4.50
CA GLY A 11 -0.20 9.12 -5.12
C GLY A 11 -0.69 10.19 -4.12
N GLU A 12 -1.08 9.79 -2.91
CA GLU A 12 -1.53 10.72 -1.87
C GLU A 12 -0.34 11.53 -1.33
N GLY A 13 0.78 10.85 -1.06
CA GLY A 13 2.02 11.48 -0.61
C GLY A 13 2.53 12.51 -1.60
N LEU A 14 2.46 12.22 -2.90
CA LEU A 14 2.87 13.13 -3.95
C LEU A 14 1.95 14.36 -4.04
N ALA A 15 0.63 14.15 -4.03
CA ALA A 15 -0.36 15.23 -4.08
C ALA A 15 -0.20 16.18 -2.89
N ARG A 16 -0.14 15.63 -1.67
CA ARG A 16 0.01 16.42 -0.44
C ARG A 16 1.33 17.20 -0.40
N THR A 17 2.43 16.58 -0.84
CA THR A 17 3.73 17.25 -0.90
C THR A 17 3.70 18.40 -1.91
N GLY A 18 3.12 18.17 -3.08
CA GLY A 18 2.93 19.20 -4.11
C GLY A 18 2.15 20.41 -3.60
N GLU A 19 1.06 20.20 -2.87
CA GLU A 19 0.28 21.26 -2.23
C GLU A 19 1.10 22.07 -1.22
N VAL A 20 1.84 21.39 -0.34
CA VAL A 20 2.66 22.03 0.70
C VAL A 20 3.78 22.86 0.08
N ILE A 21 4.55 22.30 -0.86
CA ILE A 21 5.68 23.03 -1.45
C ILE A 21 5.21 24.20 -2.31
N SER A 22 4.06 24.07 -2.99
CA SER A 22 3.51 25.18 -3.77
C SER A 22 3.04 26.31 -2.84
N ARG A 23 2.35 25.96 -1.75
CA ARG A 23 1.91 26.93 -0.74
C ARG A 23 3.08 27.64 -0.05
N ASP A 24 4.08 26.89 0.41
CA ASP A 24 5.12 27.41 1.30
C ASP A 24 6.29 28.04 0.55
N PHE A 25 6.58 27.57 -0.66
CA PHE A 25 7.76 27.96 -1.42
C PHE A 25 7.46 28.52 -2.81
N GLY A 26 6.18 28.62 -3.21
CA GLY A 26 5.79 29.13 -4.52
C GLY A 26 6.27 28.27 -5.68
N VAL A 27 6.57 27.00 -5.43
CA VAL A 27 7.00 26.05 -6.46
C VAL A 27 5.80 25.73 -7.36
N PRO A 28 5.98 25.68 -8.69
CA PRO A 28 4.93 25.24 -9.60
C PRO A 28 4.40 23.84 -9.25
N PRO A 29 3.17 23.49 -9.65
CA PRO A 29 2.66 22.13 -9.49
C PRO A 29 3.63 21.10 -10.04
N LEU A 30 3.70 19.96 -9.36
CA LEU A 30 4.52 18.84 -9.80
C LEU A 30 4.03 18.35 -11.18
N PRO A 31 4.94 17.90 -12.05
CA PRO A 31 4.56 17.41 -13.36
C PRO A 31 3.67 16.18 -13.24
N GLU A 32 2.77 16.03 -14.21
CA GLU A 32 1.93 14.84 -14.32
C GLU A 32 2.75 13.65 -14.84
N CYS A 33 2.51 12.49 -14.23
CA CYS A 33 3.09 11.24 -14.66
C CYS A 33 2.25 10.60 -15.76
N SER A 34 2.88 9.81 -16.63
CA SER A 34 2.17 9.18 -17.75
C SER A 34 1.20 8.09 -17.32
N GLY A 35 1.44 7.44 -16.18
CA GLY A 35 0.64 6.33 -15.67
C GLY A 35 -0.17 6.69 -14.43
N PRO A 36 -1.14 5.85 -14.05
CA PRO A 36 -1.88 6.01 -12.80
C PRO A 36 -0.94 5.87 -11.60
N LEU A 37 -1.04 6.82 -10.66
CA LEU A 37 -0.27 6.77 -9.42
C LEU A 37 -0.77 5.63 -8.51
N SER A 38 0.16 5.05 -7.76
CA SER A 38 -0.13 4.01 -6.79
C SER A 38 -1.08 4.51 -5.70
N PRO A 39 -2.21 3.84 -5.45
CA PRO A 39 -3.11 4.17 -4.35
C PRO A 39 -2.67 3.54 -3.01
N LEU A 40 -1.49 2.90 -2.94
CA LEU A 40 -1.03 2.23 -1.72
C LEU A 40 -0.54 3.25 -0.68
N ASP A 41 -1.37 3.55 0.32
CA ASP A 41 -0.99 4.37 1.48
C ASP A 41 -0.04 3.60 2.42
N ALA A 42 1.21 4.08 2.54
CA ALA A 42 2.21 3.55 3.49
C ALA A 42 2.03 4.09 4.92
N GLY A 43 1.20 5.11 5.11
CA GLY A 43 0.91 5.79 6.37
C GLY A 43 0.50 4.87 7.53
N PRO A 44 -0.34 3.82 7.34
CA PRO A 44 -0.67 2.84 8.39
C PRO A 44 0.56 2.17 8.98
N VAL A 45 1.51 1.78 8.13
CA VAL A 45 2.76 1.14 8.56
C VAL A 45 3.64 2.16 9.28
N HIS A 46 3.82 3.36 8.73
CA HIS A 46 4.62 4.42 9.36
C HIS A 46 4.08 4.81 10.75
N ARG A 47 2.76 4.98 10.89
CA ARG A 47 2.13 5.30 12.19
C ARG A 47 2.29 4.16 13.20
N SER A 48 2.18 2.91 12.76
CA SER A 48 2.43 1.75 13.64
C SER A 48 3.90 1.67 14.05
N SER A 49 4.84 1.87 13.12
CA SER A 49 6.27 1.91 13.41
C SER A 49 6.62 2.96 14.46
N LEU A 50 6.08 4.18 14.35
CA LEU A 50 6.30 5.23 15.35
C LEU A 50 5.68 4.85 16.70
N THR A 51 4.47 4.30 16.71
CA THR A 51 3.81 3.83 17.94
C THR A 51 4.61 2.71 18.62
N ASN A 52 5.15 1.77 17.84
CA ASN A 52 5.96 0.67 18.35
C ASN A 52 7.30 1.16 18.89
N LEU A 53 7.93 2.15 18.25
CA LEU A 53 9.14 2.79 18.76
C LEU A 53 8.90 3.43 20.14
N LEU A 54 7.81 4.18 20.30
CA LEU A 54 7.46 4.78 21.59
C LEU A 54 7.22 3.72 22.67
N ARG A 55 6.49 2.64 22.36
CA ARG A 55 6.28 1.52 23.30
C ARG A 55 7.58 0.84 23.69
N TRP A 56 8.54 0.76 22.78
CA TRP A 56 9.83 0.18 23.08
C TRP A 56 10.64 1.06 24.03
N ILE A 57 10.66 2.37 23.79
CA ILE A 57 11.34 3.35 24.65
C ILE A 57 10.70 3.41 26.04
N ASP A 58 9.37 3.56 26.11
CA ASP A 58 8.67 3.87 27.36
C ASP A 58 8.41 2.63 28.22
N HIS A 59 8.28 1.45 27.59
CA HIS A 59 7.80 0.25 28.26
C HIS A 59 8.65 -1.00 27.99
N GLY A 60 9.74 -0.90 27.22
CA GLY A 60 10.59 -2.04 26.88
C GLY A 60 9.89 -3.09 25.99
N ILE A 61 8.74 -2.76 25.39
CA ILE A 61 8.00 -3.68 24.52
C ILE A 61 8.61 -3.62 23.11
N ALA A 62 9.31 -4.68 22.72
CA ALA A 62 9.96 -4.75 21.41
C ALA A 62 8.94 -4.62 20.26
N PRO A 63 9.32 -3.96 19.15
CA PRO A 63 8.50 -3.89 17.94
C PRO A 63 8.35 -5.28 17.29
N PRO A 64 7.32 -5.49 16.43
CA PRO A 64 7.22 -6.73 15.69
C PRO A 64 8.43 -6.93 14.77
N PRO A 65 8.81 -8.20 14.47
CA PRO A 65 9.96 -8.51 13.63
C PRO A 65 9.89 -7.85 12.26
N SER A 66 11.06 -7.59 11.66
CA SER A 66 11.13 -7.09 10.28
C SER A 66 10.54 -8.11 9.30
N ARG A 67 9.84 -7.60 8.28
CA ARG A 67 9.47 -8.34 7.08
C ARG A 67 10.18 -7.73 5.89
N LEU A 68 10.86 -8.58 5.14
CA LEU A 68 11.62 -8.24 3.96
C LEU A 68 10.90 -8.81 2.73
N ILE A 69 11.01 -8.10 1.61
CA ILE A 69 10.58 -8.56 0.29
C ILE A 69 11.40 -9.78 -0.08
N ASP A 70 10.72 -10.77 -0.64
CA ASP A 70 11.38 -11.99 -1.08
C ASP A 70 12.20 -11.70 -2.34
N LEU A 71 13.47 -12.09 -2.31
CA LEU A 71 14.39 -12.00 -3.44
C LEU A 71 14.80 -13.41 -3.88
N ASP A 72 14.99 -13.59 -5.18
CA ASP A 72 15.57 -14.82 -5.72
C ASP A 72 17.11 -14.80 -5.63
N GLU A 73 17.76 -15.85 -6.15
CA GLU A 73 19.23 -15.97 -6.14
C GLU A 73 19.93 -14.86 -6.94
N ALA A 74 19.23 -14.21 -7.89
CA ALA A 74 19.73 -13.10 -8.68
C ALA A 74 19.47 -11.74 -8.01
N LEU A 75 18.89 -11.72 -6.79
CA LEU A 75 18.45 -10.53 -6.07
C LEU A 75 17.29 -9.78 -6.76
N GLU A 76 16.53 -10.48 -7.59
CA GLU A 76 15.32 -9.94 -8.21
C GLU A 76 14.12 -10.16 -7.31
N VAL A 77 13.17 -9.21 -7.33
CA VAL A 77 11.96 -9.28 -6.51
C VAL A 77 11.07 -10.43 -6.98
N VAL A 78 10.81 -11.38 -6.09
CA VAL A 78 9.86 -12.47 -6.34
C VAL A 78 8.43 -11.92 -6.29
N ARG A 79 7.59 -12.31 -7.24
CA ARG A 79 6.23 -11.80 -7.41
C ARG A 79 5.21 -12.93 -7.45
N ASP A 80 4.00 -12.64 -7.00
CA ASP A 80 2.85 -13.53 -7.16
C ASP A 80 2.32 -13.54 -8.61
N GLY A 81 1.33 -14.38 -8.89
CA GLY A 81 0.70 -14.49 -10.20
C GLY A 81 0.01 -13.21 -10.68
N PHE A 82 -0.14 -12.20 -9.81
CA PHE A 82 -0.68 -10.89 -10.14
C PHE A 82 0.42 -9.82 -10.32
N GLY A 83 1.71 -10.21 -10.29
CA GLY A 83 2.84 -9.29 -10.44
C GLY A 83 3.18 -8.48 -9.19
N ASN A 84 2.53 -8.74 -8.05
CA ASN A 84 2.79 -8.05 -6.80
C ASN A 84 3.90 -8.75 -5.99
N ALA A 85 4.78 -7.97 -5.36
CA ALA A 85 5.93 -8.50 -4.62
C ALA A 85 5.51 -9.45 -3.48
N LEU A 86 6.16 -10.60 -3.37
CA LEU A 86 6.09 -11.50 -2.22
C LEU A 86 6.96 -10.98 -1.06
N GLY A 87 6.77 -11.56 0.11
CA GLY A 87 7.37 -11.06 1.35
C GLY A 87 6.83 -9.70 1.79
N GLY A 88 7.58 -9.03 2.66
CA GLY A 88 7.26 -7.73 3.21
C GLY A 88 5.96 -7.70 4.04
N ILE A 89 5.53 -6.50 4.38
CA ILE A 89 4.19 -6.25 4.90
C ILE A 89 3.23 -6.20 3.72
N ARG A 90 2.36 -7.22 3.60
CA ARG A 90 1.29 -7.27 2.61
C ARG A 90 0.01 -6.67 3.20
N LEU A 91 -0.19 -5.37 2.93
CA LEU A 91 -1.40 -4.62 3.28
C LEU A 91 -2.62 -5.13 2.48
N PRO A 92 -3.87 -4.77 2.86
CA PRO A 92 -5.05 -5.26 2.16
C PRO A 92 -5.06 -5.08 0.63
N PRO A 93 -4.59 -3.95 0.04
CA PRO A 93 -4.52 -3.81 -1.43
C PRO A 93 -3.58 -4.81 -2.12
N ILE A 94 -2.67 -5.45 -1.39
CA ILE A 94 -1.72 -6.45 -1.89
C ILE A 94 -2.20 -7.88 -1.60
N ALA A 95 -2.82 -8.09 -0.44
CA ALA A 95 -3.38 -9.39 -0.05
C ALA A 95 -4.70 -9.70 -0.77
N VAL A 96 -5.45 -8.67 -1.17
CA VAL A 96 -6.73 -8.73 -1.88
C VAL A 96 -6.62 -7.79 -3.08
N PRO A 97 -5.81 -8.16 -4.11
CA PRO A 97 -5.42 -7.24 -5.17
C PRO A 97 -6.57 -6.90 -6.10
N LEU A 98 -6.69 -5.61 -6.40
CA LEU A 98 -7.53 -5.09 -7.49
C LEU A 98 -6.71 -4.71 -8.73
N GLY A 99 -5.42 -5.02 -8.70
CA GLY A 99 -4.43 -4.62 -9.69
C GLY A 99 -3.01 -4.96 -9.26
N SER A 100 -2.06 -4.52 -10.07
CA SER A 100 -0.62 -4.73 -9.88
C SER A 100 0.08 -3.42 -9.55
N PHE A 101 1.03 -3.47 -8.61
CA PHE A 101 1.84 -2.33 -8.19
C PHE A 101 3.26 -2.40 -8.78
N ALA A 102 3.77 -1.26 -9.23
CA ALA A 102 5.14 -1.10 -9.70
C ALA A 102 5.82 0.12 -9.05
N PRO A 103 7.16 0.11 -8.88
CA PRO A 103 7.85 1.09 -8.03
C PRO A 103 8.01 2.48 -8.66
N GLY A 104 7.70 2.67 -9.95
CA GLY A 104 7.95 3.93 -10.66
C GLY A 104 6.94 4.22 -11.78
N ASN A 105 6.94 5.46 -12.24
CA ASN A 105 6.18 5.96 -13.37
C ASN A 105 7.10 6.55 -14.45
N ALA A 106 6.61 6.58 -15.69
CA ALA A 106 7.22 7.34 -16.76
C ALA A 106 6.90 8.84 -16.62
N GLY A 107 7.89 9.69 -16.92
CA GLY A 107 7.78 11.14 -16.84
C GLY A 107 9.02 11.80 -16.23
N PRO A 108 9.05 13.14 -16.16
CA PRO A 108 10.11 13.87 -15.46
C PRO A 108 10.05 13.63 -13.94
N LEU A 109 11.11 13.98 -13.21
CA LEU A 109 11.08 13.93 -11.75
C LEU A 109 9.88 14.72 -11.20
N PRO A 110 9.14 14.18 -10.22
CA PRO A 110 9.45 12.98 -9.43
C PRO A 110 8.84 11.66 -9.95
N CYS A 111 8.31 11.57 -11.17
CA CYS A 111 7.59 10.39 -11.66
C CYS A 111 8.34 9.05 -11.54
N PRO A 112 9.66 8.95 -11.81
CA PRO A 112 10.40 7.71 -11.58
C PRO A 112 10.42 7.23 -10.12
N LEU A 113 10.09 8.10 -9.16
CA LEU A 113 9.97 7.80 -7.73
C LEU A 113 8.53 7.47 -7.31
N ALA A 114 7.56 7.81 -8.16
CA ALA A 114 6.15 7.63 -7.88
C ALA A 114 5.69 6.25 -8.35
N GLY A 115 5.12 5.44 -7.45
CA GLY A 115 4.64 4.10 -7.81
C GLY A 115 3.51 4.15 -8.85
N THR A 116 3.44 3.13 -9.71
CA THR A 116 2.35 2.91 -10.68
C THR A 116 1.36 1.88 -10.14
N PHE A 117 0.09 2.02 -10.51
CA PHE A 117 -0.92 0.98 -10.35
C PHE A 117 -1.61 0.64 -11.67
N THR A 118 -1.62 -0.66 -12.01
CA THR A 118 -2.36 -1.19 -13.16
C THR A 118 -3.57 -1.95 -12.64
N ALA A 119 -4.77 -1.37 -12.77
CA ALA A 119 -6.01 -2.02 -12.35
C ALA A 119 -6.28 -3.29 -13.19
N PHE A 120 -6.85 -4.31 -12.57
CA PHE A 120 -7.43 -5.43 -13.30
C PHE A 120 -8.68 -4.99 -14.05
N ASP A 121 -8.99 -5.69 -15.15
CA ASP A 121 -10.22 -5.45 -15.89
C ASP A 121 -11.45 -6.04 -15.17
N GLY A 122 -12.64 -5.67 -15.63
CA GLY A 122 -13.91 -6.13 -15.08
C GLY A 122 -14.02 -7.66 -15.01
N PRO A 123 -13.78 -8.40 -16.11
CA PRO A 123 -13.82 -9.86 -16.11
C PRO A 123 -12.88 -10.50 -15.08
N THR A 124 -11.64 -10.01 -14.96
CA THR A 124 -10.70 -10.51 -13.95
C THR A 124 -11.21 -10.25 -12.53
N LEU A 125 -11.77 -9.07 -12.27
CA LEU A 125 -12.33 -8.75 -10.95
C LEU A 125 -13.59 -9.58 -10.64
N GLU A 126 -14.43 -9.87 -11.63
CA GLU A 126 -15.60 -10.74 -11.49
C GLU A 126 -15.21 -12.19 -11.19
N GLU A 127 -14.14 -12.68 -11.81
CA GLU A 127 -13.57 -14.01 -11.52
C GLU A 127 -12.98 -14.08 -10.11
N LEU A 128 -12.18 -13.08 -9.72
CA LEU A 128 -11.52 -13.03 -8.41
C LEU A 128 -12.52 -12.80 -7.27
N TYR A 129 -13.51 -11.94 -7.49
CA TYR A 129 -14.46 -11.49 -6.49
C TYR A 129 -15.91 -11.58 -7.00
N PRO A 130 -16.47 -12.79 -7.20
CA PRO A 130 -17.82 -12.97 -7.72
C PRO A 130 -18.93 -12.43 -6.81
N SER A 131 -18.60 -12.13 -5.54
CA SER A 131 -19.54 -11.55 -4.59
C SER A 131 -18.84 -10.65 -3.56
N HIS A 132 -19.59 -9.63 -3.12
CA HIS A 132 -19.07 -8.59 -2.24
C HIS A 132 -18.71 -9.11 -0.84
N GLY A 133 -19.45 -10.10 -0.33
CA GLY A 133 -19.25 -10.66 1.01
C GLY A 133 -17.87 -11.32 1.21
N PRO A 134 -17.46 -12.26 0.34
CA PRO A 134 -16.11 -12.83 0.33
C PRO A 134 -15.00 -11.79 0.15
N TYR A 135 -15.16 -10.83 -0.76
CA TYR A 135 -14.21 -9.72 -0.93
C TYR A 135 -14.02 -8.94 0.37
N LEU A 136 -15.12 -8.46 0.97
CA LEU A 136 -15.08 -7.71 2.23
C LEU A 136 -14.46 -8.55 3.37
N SER A 137 -14.80 -9.84 3.43
CA SER A 137 -14.26 -10.76 4.43
C SER A 137 -12.74 -10.97 4.27
N ALA A 138 -12.25 -11.04 3.04
CA ALA A 138 -10.83 -11.14 2.74
C ALA A 138 -10.07 -9.87 3.15
N VAL A 139 -10.62 -8.68 2.83
CA VAL A 139 -10.03 -7.39 3.25
C VAL A 139 -9.99 -7.31 4.78
N ALA A 140 -11.10 -7.64 5.44
CA ALA A 140 -11.18 -7.62 6.90
C ALA A 140 -10.19 -8.58 7.55
N ARG A 141 -9.98 -9.77 6.96
CA ARG A 141 -8.99 -10.73 7.46
C ARG A 141 -7.59 -10.15 7.38
N SER A 142 -7.17 -9.69 6.20
CA SER A 142 -5.84 -9.09 5.98
C SER A 142 -5.58 -7.88 6.89
N ALA A 143 -6.56 -6.98 7.00
CA ALA A 143 -6.46 -5.79 7.82
C ALA A 143 -6.30 -6.13 9.31
N ASN A 144 -7.13 -7.04 9.82
CA ASN A 144 -7.06 -7.45 11.23
C ASN A 144 -5.80 -8.28 11.53
N ASP A 145 -5.30 -9.07 10.59
CA ASP A 145 -4.03 -9.80 10.73
C ASP A 145 -2.84 -8.83 10.86
N ASN A 146 -2.76 -7.84 9.97
CA ASN A 146 -1.72 -6.80 10.06
C ASN A 146 -1.79 -6.03 11.39
N ALA A 147 -3.00 -5.72 11.88
CA ALA A 147 -3.18 -5.03 13.16
C ALA A 147 -2.79 -5.91 14.36
N ARG A 148 -3.21 -7.18 14.38
CA ARG A 148 -2.83 -8.15 15.43
C ARG A 148 -1.32 -8.34 15.51
N GLN A 149 -0.65 -8.31 14.36
CA GLN A 149 0.79 -8.47 14.27
C GLN A 149 1.56 -7.16 14.53
N GLY A 150 0.87 -6.04 14.76
CA GLY A 150 1.49 -4.75 15.06
C GLY A 150 2.07 -4.00 13.87
N TYR A 151 1.75 -4.40 12.64
CA TYR A 151 2.22 -3.72 11.42
C TYR A 151 1.37 -2.52 11.03
N ILE A 152 0.10 -2.49 11.46
CA ILE A 152 -0.77 -1.31 11.35
C ILE A 152 -1.52 -1.10 12.68
N LEU A 153 -2.10 0.09 12.88
CA LEU A 153 -2.96 0.32 14.04
C LEU A 153 -4.37 -0.26 13.81
N ARG A 154 -5.09 -0.56 14.90
CA ARG A 154 -6.47 -1.04 14.82
C ARG A 154 -7.39 -0.06 14.08
N SER A 155 -7.17 1.25 14.26
CA SER A 155 -7.90 2.29 13.53
C SER A 155 -7.70 2.21 12.01
N ASP A 156 -6.53 1.77 11.56
CA ASP A 156 -6.26 1.57 10.13
C ASP A 156 -6.94 0.35 9.59
N ALA A 157 -6.95 -0.74 10.36
CA ALA A 157 -7.69 -1.93 9.97
C ALA A 157 -9.18 -1.64 9.79
N VAL A 158 -9.78 -0.84 10.67
CA VAL A 158 -11.17 -0.40 10.54
C VAL A 158 -11.38 0.40 9.26
N ARG A 159 -10.47 1.33 8.93
CA ARG A 159 -10.58 2.14 7.72
C ARG A 159 -10.55 1.30 6.44
N TYR A 160 -9.63 0.34 6.32
CA TYR A 160 -9.62 -0.59 5.18
C TYR A 160 -10.95 -1.34 5.01
N VAL A 161 -11.57 -1.77 6.12
CA VAL A 161 -12.87 -2.48 6.07
C VAL A 161 -14.00 -1.55 5.67
N VAL A 162 -14.02 -0.31 6.18
CA VAL A 162 -15.02 0.70 5.81
C VAL A 162 -14.93 1.06 4.33
N ASP A 163 -13.72 1.24 3.81
CA ASP A 163 -13.51 1.59 2.41
C ASP A 163 -13.91 0.44 1.48
N ALA A 164 -13.56 -0.81 1.84
CA ALA A 164 -14.01 -1.99 1.10
C ALA A 164 -15.54 -2.17 1.14
N ALA A 165 -16.20 -1.88 2.26
CA ALA A 165 -17.67 -1.97 2.36
C ALA A 165 -18.40 -0.94 1.48
N LYS A 166 -17.74 0.18 1.16
CA LYS A 166 -18.28 1.22 0.26
C LYS A 166 -17.97 0.94 -1.21
N SER A 167 -17.09 -0.03 -1.51
CA SER A 167 -16.68 -0.32 -2.89
C SER A 167 -17.76 -1.06 -3.68
N GLY A 168 -17.68 -0.95 -5.01
CA GLY A 168 -18.54 -1.67 -5.94
C GLY A 168 -18.08 -3.10 -6.26
N ILE A 169 -17.01 -3.61 -5.63
CA ILE A 169 -16.40 -4.89 -5.99
C ILE A 169 -17.33 -6.06 -5.63
N GLY A 170 -17.63 -6.92 -6.60
CA GLY A 170 -18.49 -8.10 -6.42
C GLY A 170 -19.97 -7.78 -6.13
N ARG A 171 -20.48 -6.65 -6.64
CA ARG A 171 -21.89 -6.24 -6.50
C ARG A 171 -22.67 -6.44 -7.78
#